data_AF-A0A959PVU0-F1
#
_entry.id   AF-A0A959PVU0-F1
#
_cell.length_a   1.000
_cell.length_b   1.000
_cell.length_c   1.000
_cell.angle_alpha   90.00
_cell.angle_beta   90.00
_cell.angle_gamma   90.00
#
_symmetry.space_group_name_H-M   'P 1'
#
loop_
_entity.id
_entity.type
_entity.pdbx_description
1 polymer ?
#
loop_
_entity_poly.entity_id
_entity_poly.type
_entity_poly.pdbx_seq_one_letter_code
_entity_poly.pdbx_strand_id
1 'polypeptide(L)'
;MSNHEHTRSDLVKVLRFFGLAIMAILANYYAPVWGKVLFHLATLVVYFKSKPEEEPFWLAYFFILADGFFGFFGLYEVTLSLLPGLPEVEVSQLYIILSIIKARNTVSTYRPFYQTPLIVLSIYLIFLIIQGYVAGVDLAMNVQFRIFKWIVPLMLLYSIPRLFQKQEQYTELFVYLFPVALVALGTQLFTILT
;
A
#
# COMPACT_ATOMS: atom_id res chain seq x y z
N MET A 1 15.20 12.86 27.52
CA MET A 1 15.54 11.62 26.77
C MET A 1 16.53 12.01 25.70
N SER A 2 17.70 11.35 25.69
CA SER A 2 18.87 11.75 24.91
C SER A 2 18.71 11.37 23.44
N ASN A 3 19.18 12.23 22.53
CA ASN A 3 19.09 12.08 21.07
C ASN A 3 19.57 10.70 20.57
N HIS A 4 20.50 10.07 21.28
CA HIS A 4 21.03 8.74 20.95
C HIS A 4 20.04 7.58 21.13
N GLU A 5 19.07 7.68 22.04
CA GLU A 5 18.07 6.62 22.23
C GLU A 5 17.05 6.59 21.09
N HIS A 6 16.69 7.78 20.57
CA HIS A 6 15.78 7.90 19.44
C HIS A 6 16.39 7.29 18.17
N THR A 7 17.64 7.64 17.86
CA THR A 7 18.34 7.13 16.67
C THR A 7 18.49 5.61 16.68
N ARG A 8 18.77 5.01 17.85
CA ARG A 8 18.91 3.54 17.97
C ARG A 8 17.58 2.84 17.76
N SER A 9 16.47 3.42 18.24
CA SER A 9 15.12 2.90 18.03
C SER A 9 14.74 2.91 16.54
N ASP A 10 15.02 4.01 15.85
CA ASP A 10 14.69 4.18 14.43
C ASP A 10 15.48 3.20 13.54
N LEU A 11 16.76 2.97 13.84
CA LEU A 11 17.56 1.96 13.14
C LEU A 11 16.97 0.56 13.26
N VAL A 12 16.51 0.15 14.46
CA VAL A 12 15.88 -1.16 14.65
C VAL A 12 14.58 -1.27 13.86
N LYS A 13 13.77 -0.20 13.81
CA LYS A 13 12.54 -0.15 13.01
C LYS A 13 12.86 -0.34 11.51
N VAL A 14 13.83 0.41 10.99
CA VAL A 14 14.26 0.33 9.58
C VAL A 14 14.82 -1.04 9.23
N LEU A 15 15.63 -1.65 10.11
CA LEU A 15 16.16 -3.00 9.90
C LEU A 15 15.05 -4.06 9.85
N ARG A 16 14.05 -3.97 10.74
CA ARG A 16 12.88 -4.86 10.70
C ARG A 16 12.09 -4.70 9.41
N PHE A 17 11.91 -3.46 8.96
CA PHE A 17 11.25 -3.13 7.70
C PHE A 17 11.98 -3.75 6.50
N PHE A 18 13.30 -3.53 6.38
CA PHE A 18 14.09 -4.13 5.30
C PHE A 18 14.12 -5.66 5.41
N GLY A 19 14.18 -6.22 6.62
CA GLY A 19 14.07 -7.66 6.83
C GLY A 19 12.77 -8.23 6.24
N LEU A 20 11.62 -7.59 6.51
CA LEU A 20 10.35 -8.01 5.94
C LEU A 20 10.30 -7.80 4.41
N ALA A 21 10.85 -6.70 3.91
CA ALA A 21 10.95 -6.44 2.47
C ALA A 21 11.79 -7.50 1.75
N ILE A 22 12.94 -7.88 2.31
CA ILE A 22 13.79 -8.96 1.79
C ILE A 22 13.04 -10.29 1.83
N MET A 23 12.34 -10.60 2.92
CA MET A 23 11.50 -11.81 2.99
C MET A 23 10.41 -11.82 1.92
N ALA A 24 9.80 -10.67 1.63
CA ALA A 24 8.83 -10.53 0.56
C ALA A 24 9.46 -10.76 -0.83
N ILE A 25 10.66 -10.24 -1.07
CA ILE A 25 11.43 -10.50 -2.29
C ILE A 25 11.70 -12.02 -2.39
N LEU A 26 12.24 -12.63 -1.34
CA LEU A 26 12.56 -14.06 -1.33
C LEU A 26 11.33 -14.93 -1.57
N ALA A 27 10.20 -14.62 -0.91
CA ALA A 27 8.95 -15.33 -1.08
C ALA A 27 8.41 -15.20 -2.52
N ASN A 28 8.53 -14.02 -3.14
CA ASN A 28 8.06 -13.81 -4.51
C ASN A 28 8.92 -14.51 -5.57
N TYR A 29 10.24 -14.59 -5.35
CA TYR A 29 11.18 -15.13 -6.33
C TYR A 29 11.46 -16.62 -6.20
N TYR A 30 11.48 -17.14 -4.97
CA TYR A 30 11.96 -18.51 -4.71
C TYR A 30 10.88 -19.44 -4.16
N ALA A 31 9.74 -18.94 -3.67
CA ALA A 31 8.68 -19.80 -3.18
C ALA A 31 7.81 -20.33 -4.33
N PRO A 32 7.22 -21.53 -4.20
CA PRO A 32 6.18 -21.99 -5.10
C PRO A 32 4.94 -21.08 -5.00
N VAL A 33 4.06 -21.12 -6.02
CA VAL A 33 2.85 -20.25 -6.11
C VAL A 33 2.04 -20.23 -4.81
N TRP A 34 1.76 -21.39 -4.22
CA TRP A 34 1.02 -21.49 -2.96
C TRP A 34 1.76 -20.84 -1.79
N GLY A 35 3.10 -20.90 -1.78
CA GLY A 35 3.94 -20.30 -0.74
C GLY A 35 3.93 -18.78 -0.80
N LYS A 36 4.02 -18.20 -2.01
CA LYS A 36 3.83 -16.76 -2.25
C LYS A 36 2.45 -16.29 -1.76
N VAL A 37 1.40 -17.02 -2.13
CA VAL A 37 0.02 -16.71 -1.73
C VAL A 37 -0.13 -16.76 -0.20
N LEU A 38 0.36 -17.82 0.44
CA LEU A 38 0.30 -17.98 1.89
C LEU A 38 1.05 -16.85 2.61
N PHE A 39 2.23 -16.48 2.14
CA PHE A 39 3.03 -15.40 2.72
C PHE A 39 2.28 -14.08 2.68
N HIS A 40 1.74 -13.69 1.53
CA HIS A 40 1.03 -12.40 1.40
C HIS A 40 -0.33 -12.38 2.10
N LEU A 41 -1.04 -13.50 2.16
CA LEU A 41 -2.24 -13.60 2.99
C LEU A 41 -1.90 -13.50 4.48
N ALA A 42 -0.81 -14.13 4.92
CA ALA A 42 -0.35 -14.03 6.31
C ALA A 42 0.03 -12.57 6.65
N THR A 43 0.75 -11.86 5.77
CA THR A 43 1.11 -10.45 6.00
C THR A 43 -0.13 -9.56 6.06
N LEU A 44 -1.14 -9.78 5.19
CA LEU A 44 -2.42 -9.07 5.26
C LEU A 44 -3.19 -9.34 6.56
N VAL A 45 -3.17 -10.59 7.06
CA VAL A 45 -3.80 -10.95 8.34
C VAL A 45 -3.07 -10.28 9.52
N VAL A 46 -1.74 -10.30 9.51
CA VAL A 46 -0.92 -9.63 10.54
C VAL A 46 -1.19 -8.12 10.50
N TYR A 47 -1.22 -7.51 9.31
CA TYR A 47 -1.62 -6.12 9.13
C TYR A 47 -2.99 -5.82 9.73
N PHE A 48 -4.01 -6.61 9.40
CA PHE A 48 -5.37 -6.36 9.87
C PHE A 48 -5.48 -6.38 11.40
N LYS A 49 -4.68 -7.21 12.06
CA LYS A 49 -4.60 -7.32 13.53
C LYS A 49 -3.61 -6.34 14.19
N SER A 50 -2.79 -5.65 13.40
CA SER A 50 -1.76 -4.75 13.94
C SER A 50 -2.35 -3.55 14.68
N LYS A 51 -1.54 -2.99 15.58
CA LYS A 51 -1.94 -1.81 16.36
C LYS A 51 -1.92 -0.54 15.50
N PRO A 52 -2.70 0.50 15.86
CA PRO A 52 -2.69 1.78 15.14
C PRO A 52 -1.30 2.43 15.04
N GLU A 53 -0.42 2.20 16.03
CA GLU A 53 0.95 2.73 16.04
C GLU A 53 1.82 2.15 14.90
N GLU A 54 1.48 0.97 14.37
CA GLU A 54 2.23 0.30 13.31
C GLU A 54 1.72 0.65 11.89
N GLU A 55 0.66 1.45 11.76
CA GLU A 55 0.11 1.85 10.46
C GLU A 55 1.15 2.46 9.50
N PRO A 56 2.11 3.30 9.95
CA PRO A 56 3.17 3.82 9.08
C PRO A 56 4.06 2.73 8.50
N PHE A 57 4.38 1.70 9.31
CA PHE A 57 5.17 0.56 8.87
C PHE A 57 4.45 -0.22 7.77
N TRP A 58 3.16 -0.52 7.99
CA TRP A 58 2.38 -1.30 7.03
C TRP A 58 2.11 -0.52 5.74
N LEU A 59 1.80 0.77 5.83
CA LEU A 59 1.66 1.62 4.65
C LEU A 59 2.95 1.66 3.84
N ALA A 60 4.10 1.89 4.48
CA ALA A 60 5.39 1.85 3.81
C ALA A 60 5.63 0.48 3.14
N TYR A 61 5.37 -0.61 3.87
CA TYR A 61 5.59 -1.97 3.37
C TYR A 61 4.73 -2.28 2.15
N PHE A 62 3.43 -1.97 2.18
CA PHE A 62 2.58 -2.25 1.02
C PHE A 62 2.82 -1.26 -0.13
N PHE A 63 3.25 -0.02 0.14
CA PHE A 63 3.69 0.92 -0.91
C PHE A 63 4.91 0.42 -1.66
N ILE A 64 5.89 -0.16 -0.97
CA ILE A 64 7.07 -0.70 -1.65
C ILE A 64 6.75 -1.97 -2.47
N LEU A 65 5.65 -2.67 -2.17
CA LEU A 65 5.15 -3.83 -2.92
C LEU A 65 4.19 -3.48 -4.07
N ALA A 66 3.55 -2.30 -4.03
CA ALA A 66 2.45 -1.89 -4.93
C ALA A 66 2.88 -1.45 -6.33
N ASP A 67 4.16 -1.57 -6.67
CA ASP A 67 4.80 -1.04 -7.88
C ASP A 67 5.10 0.48 -7.82
N GLY A 68 6.36 0.85 -8.07
CA GLY A 68 6.82 2.25 -8.12
C GLY A 68 8.11 2.58 -7.34
N PHE A 69 8.35 2.03 -6.15
CA PHE A 69 9.59 2.28 -5.39
C PHE A 69 10.65 1.17 -5.52
N PHE A 70 10.25 -0.08 -5.76
CA PHE A 70 11.14 -1.22 -6.05
C PHE A 70 10.82 -1.94 -7.36
N GLY A 71 10.20 -1.25 -8.34
CA GLY A 71 10.07 -1.82 -9.70
C GLY A 71 11.40 -2.33 -10.30
N PHE A 72 12.54 -1.87 -9.76
CA PHE A 72 13.89 -2.35 -10.06
C PHE A 72 14.24 -3.77 -9.60
N PHE A 73 13.65 -4.29 -8.52
CA PHE A 73 13.88 -5.69 -8.11
C PHE A 73 12.89 -6.64 -8.77
N GLY A 74 12.19 -6.21 -9.84
CA GLY A 74 11.29 -7.04 -10.62
C GLY A 74 10.07 -7.58 -9.86
N LEU A 75 9.73 -6.98 -8.71
CA LEU A 75 8.42 -7.14 -8.08
C LEU A 75 7.34 -6.40 -8.88
N TYR A 76 7.28 -6.66 -10.18
CA TYR A 76 6.17 -6.24 -11.01
C TYR A 76 4.94 -6.98 -10.51
N GLU A 77 4.02 -6.21 -9.96
CA GLU A 77 2.74 -6.62 -9.41
C GLU A 77 2.85 -7.88 -8.51
N VAL A 78 2.98 -7.69 -7.19
CA VAL A 78 2.72 -8.78 -6.26
C VAL A 78 1.23 -9.11 -6.31
N THR A 79 0.87 -10.02 -7.21
CA THR A 79 -0.49 -10.45 -7.46
C THR A 79 -0.82 -11.77 -6.77
N LEU A 80 -2.09 -11.93 -6.44
CA LEU A 80 -2.70 -13.17 -6.00
C LEU A 80 -3.71 -13.63 -7.06
N SER A 81 -3.43 -14.77 -7.66
CA SER A 81 -4.39 -15.53 -8.47
C SER A 81 -5.33 -16.29 -7.53
N LEU A 82 -6.33 -15.60 -6.97
CA LEU A 82 -7.26 -16.16 -5.97
C LEU A 82 -8.28 -17.13 -6.57
N LEU A 83 -8.70 -16.90 -7.82
CA LEU A 83 -9.71 -17.71 -8.51
C LEU A 83 -9.30 -17.97 -9.97
N PRO A 84 -9.47 -19.20 -10.49
CA PRO A 84 -9.20 -19.50 -11.88
C PRO A 84 -10.15 -18.71 -12.79
N GLY A 85 -9.58 -17.98 -13.77
CA GLY A 85 -10.34 -17.19 -14.76
C GLY A 85 -10.66 -15.74 -14.35
N LEU A 86 -10.30 -15.31 -13.14
CA LEU A 86 -10.34 -13.89 -12.77
C LEU A 86 -8.99 -13.21 -13.02
N PRO A 87 -8.97 -11.91 -13.36
CA PRO A 87 -7.74 -11.12 -13.35
C PRO A 87 -7.07 -11.19 -11.98
N GLU A 88 -5.74 -11.22 -11.98
CA GLU A 88 -5.01 -11.28 -10.73
C GLU A 88 -5.20 -9.99 -9.91
N VAL A 89 -5.31 -10.15 -8.58
CA VAL A 89 -5.53 -9.03 -7.67
C VAL A 89 -4.22 -8.69 -6.99
N GLU A 90 -3.84 -7.41 -7.02
CA GLU A 90 -2.64 -6.95 -6.33
C GLU A 90 -2.81 -7.01 -4.81
N VAL A 91 -1.78 -7.47 -4.11
CA VAL A 91 -1.75 -7.50 -2.64
C VAL A 91 -1.94 -6.09 -2.06
N SER A 92 -1.43 -5.06 -2.74
CA SER A 92 -1.64 -3.65 -2.38
C SER A 92 -3.12 -3.25 -2.41
N GLN A 93 -3.89 -3.72 -3.39
CA GLN A 93 -5.33 -3.46 -3.47
C GLN A 93 -6.07 -4.10 -2.31
N LEU A 94 -5.73 -5.35 -1.97
CA LEU A 94 -6.29 -6.01 -0.79
C LEU A 94 -5.93 -5.28 0.50
N TYR A 95 -4.69 -4.82 0.64
CA TYR A 95 -4.26 -3.97 1.76
C TYR A 95 -5.12 -2.71 1.85
N ILE A 96 -5.34 -2.00 0.73
CA ILE A 96 -6.15 -0.77 0.73
C ILE A 96 -7.58 -1.06 1.16
N ILE A 97 -8.20 -2.13 0.65
CA ILE A 97 -9.55 -2.56 1.06
C ILE A 97 -9.58 -2.83 2.58
N LEU A 98 -8.61 -3.58 3.09
CA LEU A 98 -8.50 -3.86 4.52
C LEU A 98 -8.28 -2.57 5.33
N SER A 99 -7.52 -1.61 4.81
CA SER A 99 -7.28 -0.31 5.47
C SER A 99 -8.56 0.51 5.58
N ILE A 100 -9.46 0.46 4.59
CA ILE A 100 -10.77 1.12 4.65
C ILE A 100 -11.62 0.49 5.75
N ILE A 101 -11.66 -0.85 5.80
CA ILE A 101 -12.42 -1.59 6.82
C ILE A 101 -11.88 -1.26 8.22
N LYS A 102 -10.56 -1.31 8.39
CA LYS A 102 -9.89 -0.98 9.65
C LYS A 102 -10.12 0.48 10.05
N ALA A 103 -10.01 1.41 9.10
CA ALA A 103 -10.28 2.84 9.31
C ALA A 103 -11.73 3.07 9.75
N ARG A 104 -12.72 2.42 9.11
CA ARG A 104 -14.14 2.52 9.49
C ARG A 104 -14.38 2.10 10.94
N ASN A 105 -13.72 1.04 11.39
CA ASN A 105 -13.83 0.51 12.74
C ASN A 105 -13.00 1.29 13.77
N THR A 106 -12.12 2.18 13.31
CA THR A 106 -11.32 3.03 14.17
C THR A 106 -12.10 4.29 14.54
N VAL A 107 -12.16 4.57 15.85
CA VAL A 107 -12.72 5.82 16.36
C VAL A 107 -11.73 6.93 16.04
N SER A 108 -12.12 7.83 15.14
CA SER A 108 -11.30 8.97 14.75
C SER A 108 -11.44 10.08 15.78
N THR A 109 -10.34 10.45 16.42
CA THR A 109 -10.31 11.60 17.33
C THR A 109 -10.48 12.93 16.59
N TYR A 110 -10.08 12.96 15.30
CA TYR A 110 -10.10 14.15 14.47
C TYR A 110 -10.94 13.94 13.21
N ARG A 111 -11.65 14.99 12.79
CA ARG A 111 -12.27 15.05 11.46
C ARG A 111 -11.24 15.56 10.45
N PRO A 112 -10.98 14.86 9.34
CA PRO A 112 -10.05 15.34 8.32
C PRO A 112 -10.51 16.69 7.79
N PHE A 113 -9.59 17.65 7.69
CA PHE A 113 -9.87 19.00 7.17
C PHE A 113 -10.52 18.97 5.77
N TYR A 114 -10.16 17.98 4.95
CA TYR A 114 -10.57 17.85 3.56
C TYR A 114 -11.77 16.89 3.37
N GLN A 115 -12.58 16.69 4.41
CA GLN A 115 -13.78 15.83 4.32
C GLN A 115 -14.75 16.28 3.22
N THR A 116 -14.98 17.58 3.06
CA THR A 116 -15.84 18.12 2.00
C THR A 116 -15.27 17.86 0.60
N PRO A 117 -13.99 18.21 0.31
CA PRO A 117 -13.33 17.80 -0.93
C PRO A 117 -13.40 16.30 -1.23
N LEU A 118 -13.26 15.42 -0.22
CA LEU A 118 -13.38 13.97 -0.39
C LEU A 118 -14.77 13.55 -0.86
N ILE A 119 -15.83 14.14 -0.30
CA ILE A 119 -17.21 13.86 -0.71
C ILE A 119 -17.42 14.31 -2.16
N VAL A 120 -16.96 15.52 -2.50
CA VAL A 120 -17.04 16.04 -3.87
C VAL A 120 -16.28 15.15 -4.84
N LEU A 121 -15.06 14.72 -4.51
CA LEU A 121 -14.27 13.78 -5.31
C LEU A 121 -15.02 12.45 -5.49
N SER A 122 -15.62 11.92 -4.42
CA SER A 122 -16.37 10.66 -4.49
C SER A 122 -17.59 10.76 -5.40
N ILE A 123 -18.35 11.85 -5.31
CA ILE A 123 -19.49 12.14 -6.21
C ILE A 123 -19.00 12.27 -7.65
N TYR A 124 -17.87 12.97 -7.86
CA TYR A 124 -17.29 13.15 -9.18
C TYR A 124 -16.81 11.83 -9.80
N LEU A 125 -16.20 10.93 -9.01
CA LEU A 125 -15.82 9.60 -9.47
C LEU A 125 -17.03 8.78 -9.91
N ILE A 126 -18.12 8.80 -9.11
CA ILE A 126 -19.37 8.13 -9.48
C ILE A 126 -19.93 8.70 -10.78
N PHE A 127 -19.94 10.03 -10.91
CA PHE A 127 -20.35 10.71 -12.13
C PHE A 127 -19.52 10.26 -13.36
N LEU A 128 -18.19 10.22 -13.25
CA LEU A 128 -17.31 9.78 -14.33
C LEU A 128 -17.55 8.31 -14.72
N ILE A 129 -17.79 7.44 -13.75
CA ILE A 129 -18.10 6.01 -14.02
C ILE A 129 -19.42 5.90 -14.80
N ILE A 130 -20.47 6.61 -14.37
CA ILE A 130 -21.77 6.62 -15.06
C ILE A 130 -21.63 7.18 -16.47
N GLN A 131 -20.93 8.32 -16.61
CA GLN A 131 -20.67 8.92 -17.91
C GLN A 131 -19.91 7.95 -18.83
N GLY A 132 -18.92 7.24 -18.31
CA GLY A 132 -18.18 6.22 -19.06
C GLY A 132 -19.10 5.16 -19.66
N TYR A 133 -20.05 4.63 -18.87
CA TYR A 133 -21.03 3.67 -19.38
C TYR A 133 -21.97 4.26 -20.42
N VAL A 134 -22.44 5.49 -20.22
CA VAL A 134 -23.29 6.18 -21.20
C VAL A 134 -22.52 6.42 -22.52
N ALA A 135 -21.22 6.67 -22.45
CA ALA A 135 -20.35 6.84 -23.60
C ALA A 135 -19.95 5.51 -24.28
N GLY A 136 -20.41 4.36 -23.77
CA GLY A 136 -20.18 3.04 -24.38
C GLY A 136 -18.99 2.26 -23.83
N VAL A 137 -18.52 2.54 -22.61
CA VAL A 137 -17.56 1.67 -21.92
C VAL A 137 -18.14 0.28 -21.75
N ASP A 138 -17.39 -0.73 -22.20
CA ASP A 138 -17.80 -2.14 -22.14
C ASP A 138 -17.97 -2.61 -20.68
N LEU A 139 -19.01 -3.42 -20.45
CA LEU A 139 -19.28 -4.10 -19.18
C LEU A 139 -18.40 -5.35 -18.98
N ALA A 140 -17.53 -5.67 -19.94
CA ALA A 140 -16.56 -6.74 -19.83
C ALA A 140 -15.72 -6.65 -18.55
N MET A 141 -15.52 -7.80 -17.89
CA MET A 141 -14.92 -7.91 -16.56
C MET A 141 -13.53 -7.25 -16.46
N ASN A 142 -12.69 -7.43 -17.48
CA ASN A 142 -11.38 -6.81 -17.61
C ASN A 142 -11.42 -5.27 -17.57
N VAL A 143 -12.45 -4.63 -18.14
CA VAL A 143 -12.63 -3.17 -18.08
C VAL A 143 -13.02 -2.74 -16.66
N GLN A 144 -13.87 -3.52 -16.00
CA GLN A 144 -14.26 -3.29 -14.61
C GLN A 144 -13.08 -3.36 -13.65
N PHE A 145 -12.26 -4.40 -13.78
CA PHE A 145 -11.03 -4.55 -13.00
C PHE A 145 -10.07 -3.40 -13.23
N ARG A 146 -9.96 -2.88 -14.46
CA ARG A 146 -9.17 -1.69 -14.73
C ARG A 146 -9.68 -0.50 -13.94
N ILE A 147 -10.97 -0.15 -14.08
CA ILE A 147 -11.58 0.96 -13.33
C ILE A 147 -11.33 0.81 -11.82
N PHE A 148 -11.48 -0.41 -11.29
CA PHE A 148 -11.17 -0.74 -9.91
C PHE A 148 -9.72 -0.44 -9.53
N LYS A 149 -8.74 -0.84 -10.36
CA LYS A 149 -7.30 -0.52 -10.14
C LYS A 149 -7.05 0.99 -10.00
N TRP A 150 -7.83 1.84 -10.70
CA TRP A 150 -7.69 3.31 -10.59
C TRP A 150 -8.37 3.90 -9.35
N ILE A 151 -9.53 3.37 -8.96
CA ILE A 151 -10.30 3.92 -7.83
C ILE A 151 -9.70 3.51 -6.49
N VAL A 152 -9.24 2.27 -6.37
CA VAL A 152 -8.78 1.71 -5.09
C VAL A 152 -7.68 2.57 -4.44
N PRO A 153 -6.61 2.98 -5.13
CA PRO A 153 -5.59 3.87 -4.55
C PRO A 153 -6.16 5.17 -3.97
N LEU A 154 -7.18 5.76 -4.59
CA LEU A 154 -7.81 6.99 -4.11
C LEU A 154 -8.49 6.81 -2.75
N MET A 155 -8.87 5.58 -2.40
CA MET A 155 -9.48 5.28 -1.10
C MET A 155 -8.49 5.47 0.07
N LEU A 156 -7.19 5.51 -0.18
CA LEU A 156 -6.19 5.87 0.82
C LEU A 156 -6.39 7.30 1.35
N LEU A 157 -6.94 8.21 0.53
CA LEU A 157 -7.27 9.57 0.98
C LEU A 157 -8.29 9.57 2.12
N TYR A 158 -9.13 8.52 2.20
CA TYR A 158 -10.07 8.30 3.29
C TYR A 158 -9.44 7.51 4.45
N SER A 159 -8.71 6.42 4.18
CA SER A 159 -8.22 5.53 5.25
C SER A 159 -7.02 6.12 6.00
N ILE A 160 -6.05 6.74 5.31
CA ILE A 160 -4.81 7.24 5.94
C ILE A 160 -5.09 8.23 7.07
N PRO A 161 -5.88 9.32 6.90
CA PRO A 161 -6.09 10.31 7.97
C PRO A 161 -6.74 9.75 9.21
N ARG A 162 -7.51 8.68 9.03
CA ARG A 162 -8.27 8.04 10.09
C ARG A 162 -7.42 7.03 10.85
N LEU A 163 -6.46 6.40 10.17
CA LEU A 163 -5.48 5.49 10.73
C LEU A 163 -4.29 6.24 11.35
N PHE A 164 -3.91 7.39 10.79
CA PHE A 164 -2.81 8.25 11.23
C PHE A 164 -3.37 9.39 12.07
N GLN A 165 -3.57 9.12 13.35
CA GLN A 165 -4.15 10.05 14.32
C GLN A 165 -3.16 11.07 14.87
N LYS A 166 -1.85 10.80 14.74
CA LYS A 166 -0.78 11.59 15.33
C LYS A 166 0.22 12.04 14.27
N GLN A 167 0.84 13.21 14.48
CA GLN A 167 1.87 13.73 13.57
C GLN A 167 3.08 12.79 13.49
N GLU A 168 3.43 12.15 14.61
CA GLU A 168 4.55 11.21 14.69
C GLU A 168 4.37 10.05 13.71
N GLN A 169 3.14 9.59 13.44
CA GLN A 169 2.88 8.52 12.48
C GLN A 169 3.22 8.92 11.05
N TYR A 170 3.00 10.18 10.67
CA TYR A 170 3.43 10.70 9.37
C TYR A 170 4.96 10.80 9.30
N THR A 171 5.60 11.27 10.36
CA THR A 171 7.07 11.32 10.44
C THR A 171 7.68 9.92 10.35
N GLU A 172 7.12 8.93 11.06
CA GLU A 172 7.57 7.55 11.02
C GLU A 172 7.44 6.92 9.63
N LEU A 173 6.40 7.27 8.87
CA LEU A 173 6.27 6.82 7.48
C LEU A 173 7.49 7.25 6.64
N PHE A 174 7.93 8.50 6.80
CA PHE A 174 9.13 9.00 6.10
C PHE A 174 10.41 8.31 6.55
N VAL A 175 10.52 7.91 7.82
CA VAL A 175 11.67 7.12 8.31
C VAL A 175 11.81 5.80 7.55
N TYR A 176 10.70 5.16 7.17
CA TYR A 176 10.73 3.94 6.35
C TYR A 176 10.95 4.23 4.86
N LEU A 177 10.26 5.23 4.30
CA LEU A 177 10.31 5.51 2.86
C LEU A 177 11.62 6.18 2.42
N PHE A 178 12.26 6.98 3.26
CA PHE A 178 13.45 7.73 2.88
C PHE A 178 14.65 6.85 2.52
N PRO A 179 15.03 5.84 3.33
CA PRO A 179 16.06 4.88 2.93
C PRO A 179 15.71 4.13 1.64
N VAL A 180 14.44 3.77 1.44
CA VAL A 180 13.97 3.12 0.21
C VAL A 180 14.17 4.02 -1.00
N ALA A 181 13.81 5.31 -0.88
CA ALA A 181 14.01 6.29 -1.94
C ALA A 181 15.49 6.43 -2.33
N LEU A 182 16.40 6.44 -1.35
CA LEU A 182 17.84 6.49 -1.60
C LEU A 182 18.35 5.23 -2.32
N VAL A 183 17.89 4.04 -1.90
CA VAL A 183 18.22 2.78 -2.58
C VAL A 183 17.68 2.79 -4.01
N ALA A 184 16.43 3.21 -4.21
CA ALA A 184 15.82 3.31 -5.53
C ALA A 184 16.57 4.28 -6.45
N LEU A 185 16.95 5.46 -5.93
CA LEU A 185 17.78 6.43 -6.65
C LEU A 185 19.15 5.85 -7.03
N GLY A 186 19.82 5.18 -6.08
CA GLY A 186 21.10 4.54 -6.33
C GLY A 186 21.03 3.50 -7.44
N THR A 187 19.99 2.67 -7.43
CA THR A 187 19.76 1.65 -8.48
C THR A 187 19.42 2.28 -9.84
N GLN A 188 18.63 3.37 -9.85
CA GLN A 188 18.34 4.13 -11.06
C GLN A 188 19.61 4.73 -11.67
N LEU A 189 20.45 5.37 -10.86
CA LEU A 189 21.72 5.93 -11.30
C LEU A 189 22.65 4.85 -11.84
N PHE A 190 22.75 3.70 -11.16
CA PHE A 190 23.53 2.57 -11.65
C PHE A 190 23.07 2.12 -13.04
N THR A 191 21.77 1.92 -13.23
CA THR A 191 21.17 1.50 -14.52
C THR A 191 21.38 2.50 -15.65
N ILE A 192 21.48 3.80 -15.34
CA ILE A 192 21.79 4.83 -16.35
C ILE A 192 23.28 4.82 -16.70
N LEU A 193 24.15 4.46 -15.75
CA LEU A 193 25.61 4.53 -15.90
C LEU A 193 26.22 3.25 -16.50
N THR A 194 25.58 2.09 -16.34
CA THR A 194 26.00 0.80 -16.91
C THR A 194 25.06 0.33 -18.00
#